data_AF-K9RG38-F1
#
_entry.id   AF-K9RG38-F1
#
_cell.length_a   1.000
_cell.length_b   1.000
_cell.length_c   1.000
_cell.angle_alpha   90.00
_cell.angle_beta   90.00
_cell.angle_gamma   90.00
#
_symmetry.space_group_name_H-M   'P 1'
#
loop_
_entity.id
_entity.type
_entity.pdbx_description
1 polymer ?
#
loop_
_entity_poly.entity_id
_entity_poly.type
_entity_poly.pdbx_seq_one_letter_code
_entity_poly.pdbx_strand_id
1 'polypeptide(L)'
;MLIRIFLVSLISLILVSCQSKEQEKPINNLVTPNQSEKPNSQDSKIATGNTNPLNHSGNFMTLTPTGQTNALDNPLYKISLYVDGKFVDSLIGVSGRKFTQTRNRHQSGTEAPLPDGKYTVATSTIPGAIAEAGEHFLAIQPKFKTGRSALGFHVDPSFEKNNGEDGTAGCIGLTNKEDLDKLLSYVASYQPKFLDVKILDNTNGNLASKGEG
;
A
#
# COMPACT_ATOMS: atom_id res chain seq x y z
N MET A 1 57.86 15.61 23.20
CA MET A 1 57.34 15.19 24.53
C MET A 1 55.83 15.22 24.43
N LEU A 2 55.14 14.07 24.28
CA LEU A 2 54.58 13.26 25.39
C LEU A 2 53.80 14.17 26.36
N ILE A 3 52.49 14.02 26.57
CA ILE A 3 51.86 12.86 27.24
C ILE A 3 50.37 12.78 26.85
N ARG A 4 49.90 11.55 26.56
CA ARG A 4 48.49 11.16 26.50
C ARG A 4 47.96 10.93 27.92
N ILE A 5 46.77 11.42 28.27
CA ILE A 5 46.05 10.98 29.47
C ILE A 5 44.73 10.37 29.02
N PHE A 6 44.68 9.04 29.14
CA PHE A 6 43.47 8.23 29.13
C PHE A 6 42.75 8.44 30.45
N LEU A 7 41.45 8.76 30.42
CA LEU A 7 40.58 8.59 31.57
C LEU A 7 39.73 7.34 31.34
N VAL A 8 40.14 6.25 31.98
CA VAL A 8 39.37 5.03 32.16
C VAL A 8 38.47 5.29 33.37
N SER A 9 37.15 5.17 33.21
CA SER A 9 36.23 5.03 34.34
C SER A 9 35.42 3.76 34.18
N LEU A 10 35.27 3.10 35.31
CA LEU A 10 35.07 1.68 35.52
C LEU A 10 33.72 1.49 36.24
N ILE A 11 33.05 0.37 35.98
CA ILE A 11 32.08 -0.32 36.86
C ILE A 11 30.66 0.30 37.00
N SER A 12 29.66 -0.40 36.46
CA SER A 12 28.82 -1.29 37.29
C SER A 12 27.90 -2.17 36.44
N LEU A 13 28.09 -3.47 36.63
CA LEU A 13 27.28 -4.59 36.17
C LEU A 13 26.08 -4.74 37.12
N ILE A 14 24.84 -4.75 36.63
CA ILE A 14 23.73 -5.45 37.31
C ILE A 14 22.92 -6.21 36.26
N LEU A 15 23.16 -7.52 36.23
CA LEU A 15 22.30 -8.52 35.62
C LEU A 15 21.11 -8.77 36.57
N VAL A 16 19.89 -8.56 36.11
CA VAL A 16 18.70 -9.15 36.75
C VAL A 16 18.16 -10.21 35.82
N SER A 17 18.50 -11.46 36.14
CA SER A 17 17.82 -12.65 35.61
C SER A 17 16.74 -13.04 36.61
N CYS A 18 15.48 -13.05 36.17
CA CYS A 18 14.40 -13.75 36.87
C CYS A 18 13.91 -14.88 35.96
N GLN A 19 14.31 -16.10 36.27
CA GLN A 19 13.58 -17.32 35.92
C GLN A 19 12.85 -17.79 37.16
N SER A 20 11.59 -18.20 37.01
CA SER A 20 11.13 -19.56 37.29
C SER A 20 9.60 -19.62 37.48
N LYS A 21 8.93 -20.49 36.71
CA LYS A 21 8.31 -21.76 37.18
C LYS A 21 7.24 -22.24 36.21
N GLU A 22 7.44 -23.45 35.70
CA GLU A 22 6.43 -24.32 35.11
C GLU A 22 5.36 -24.71 36.13
N GLN A 23 4.11 -24.85 35.68
CA GLN A 23 3.19 -25.89 36.17
C GLN A 23 2.26 -26.32 35.03
N GLU A 24 2.53 -27.50 34.48
CA GLU A 24 1.59 -28.33 33.74
C GLU A 24 0.95 -29.34 34.72
N LYS A 25 -0.36 -29.59 34.62
CA LYS A 25 -0.93 -30.93 34.88
C LYS A 25 -2.30 -31.14 34.22
N PRO A 26 -2.65 -32.40 33.87
CA PRO A 26 -3.66 -32.77 32.88
C PRO A 26 -4.99 -33.23 33.51
N ILE A 27 -6.00 -33.57 32.69
CA ILE A 27 -6.91 -34.73 32.84
C ILE A 27 -7.76 -34.94 31.57
N ASN A 28 -8.09 -36.22 31.36
CA ASN A 28 -8.54 -36.93 30.16
C ASN A 28 -10.07 -37.06 29.95
N ASN A 29 -10.43 -37.32 28.68
CA ASN A 29 -11.42 -38.27 28.11
C ASN A 29 -12.92 -38.30 28.51
N LEU A 30 -13.82 -38.23 27.50
CA LEU A 30 -14.78 -39.29 27.03
C LEU A 30 -15.75 -38.66 25.98
N VAL A 31 -15.69 -38.96 24.68
CA VAL A 31 -16.39 -40.03 23.89
C VAL A 31 -17.86 -39.74 23.49
N THR A 32 -18.01 -39.27 22.24
CA THR A 32 -18.98 -39.62 21.15
C THR A 32 -20.49 -39.26 21.26
N PRO A 33 -21.32 -39.54 20.22
CA PRO A 33 -21.55 -38.65 19.07
C PRO A 33 -23.05 -38.34 18.90
N ASN A 34 -23.44 -37.26 18.20
CA ASN A 34 -24.73 -37.31 17.51
C ASN A 34 -24.84 -36.36 16.32
N GLN A 35 -25.42 -36.91 15.27
CA GLN A 35 -25.70 -36.28 13.99
C GLN A 35 -26.92 -35.36 14.08
N SER A 36 -26.95 -34.46 13.08
CA SER A 36 -28.14 -33.89 12.45
C SER A 36 -28.85 -32.76 13.20
N GLU A 37 -28.58 -31.52 12.76
CA GLU A 37 -29.65 -30.62 12.33
C GLU A 37 -29.11 -29.63 11.28
N LYS A 38 -29.75 -29.63 10.11
CA LYS A 38 -29.54 -28.70 9.01
C LYS A 38 -30.58 -27.57 9.16
N PRO A 39 -30.16 -26.31 9.13
CA PRO A 39 -30.95 -25.28 8.51
C PRO A 39 -30.18 -24.66 7.34
N ASN A 40 -30.82 -24.75 6.18
CA ASN A 40 -30.50 -23.99 4.99
C ASN A 40 -30.88 -22.52 5.24
N SER A 41 -29.93 -21.60 5.30
CA SER A 41 -30.19 -20.22 4.87
C SER A 41 -28.98 -19.70 4.12
N GLN A 42 -29.29 -19.17 2.95
CA GLN A 42 -28.38 -18.43 2.12
C GLN A 42 -28.07 -17.12 2.83
N ASP A 43 -26.87 -17.00 3.39
CA ASP A 43 -26.33 -15.69 3.74
C ASP A 43 -24.99 -15.50 3.03
N SER A 44 -25.04 -14.51 2.16
CA SER A 44 -24.00 -14.09 1.25
C SER A 44 -22.68 -13.95 1.98
N LYS A 45 -21.75 -14.87 1.68
CA LYS A 45 -20.34 -14.76 2.00
C LYS A 45 -19.85 -13.40 1.46
N ILE A 46 -19.70 -12.43 2.36
CA ILE A 46 -18.97 -11.20 2.08
C ILE A 46 -17.60 -11.65 1.61
N ALA A 47 -17.37 -11.52 0.31
CA ALA A 47 -16.08 -11.78 -0.29
C ALA A 47 -15.13 -10.68 0.18
N THR A 48 -14.49 -10.90 1.33
CA THR A 48 -13.17 -10.34 1.62
C THR A 48 -12.23 -10.91 0.57
N GLY A 49 -12.18 -10.22 -0.58
CA GLY A 49 -11.41 -10.58 -1.74
C GLY A 49 -9.93 -10.48 -1.43
N ASN A 50 -9.37 -11.53 -0.85
CA ASN A 50 -7.97 -11.89 -1.04
C ASN A 50 -7.80 -12.28 -2.53
N THR A 51 -7.83 -11.29 -3.43
CA THR A 51 -7.37 -11.50 -4.81
C THR A 51 -5.86 -11.62 -4.73
N ASN A 52 -5.40 -12.85 -4.51
CA ASN A 52 -4.03 -13.21 -4.83
C ASN A 52 -3.83 -12.86 -6.32
N PRO A 53 -2.86 -12.01 -6.69
CA PRO A 53 -2.64 -11.61 -8.09
C PRO A 53 -2.31 -12.79 -9.01
N LEU A 54 -2.06 -13.98 -8.44
CA LEU A 54 -1.71 -15.23 -9.09
C LEU A 54 -2.80 -15.84 -9.99
N ASN A 55 -4.04 -15.35 -9.96
CA ASN A 55 -5.16 -15.94 -10.73
C ASN A 55 -5.64 -15.09 -11.92
N HIS A 56 -4.90 -14.04 -12.31
CA HIS A 56 -5.28 -13.20 -13.45
C HIS A 56 -4.49 -13.57 -14.71
N SER A 57 -5.20 -13.86 -15.80
CA SER A 57 -4.60 -14.09 -17.12
C SER A 57 -4.47 -12.79 -17.93
N GLY A 58 -3.32 -12.64 -18.59
CA GLY A 58 -2.96 -11.46 -19.38
C GLY A 58 -2.18 -10.41 -18.60
N ASN A 59 -2.07 -9.21 -19.20
CA ASN A 59 -1.20 -8.15 -18.71
C ASN A 59 -1.98 -7.23 -17.76
N PHE A 60 -1.41 -6.92 -16.60
CA PHE A 60 -2.02 -6.03 -15.61
C PHE A 60 -0.97 -5.46 -14.66
N MET A 61 -1.39 -4.49 -13.87
CA MET A 61 -0.56 -3.89 -12.81
C MET A 61 -1.26 -3.97 -11.46
N THR A 62 -0.47 -3.93 -10.38
CA THR A 62 -0.98 -3.78 -9.01
C THR A 62 -0.26 -2.66 -8.29
N LEU A 63 -0.97 -1.93 -7.42
CA LEU A 63 -0.41 -0.95 -6.49
C LEU A 63 -0.66 -1.41 -5.06
N THR A 64 0.40 -1.68 -4.30
CA THR A 64 0.33 -2.21 -2.93
C THR A 64 1.34 -1.54 -2.00
N PRO A 65 1.04 -1.33 -0.71
CA PRO A 65 1.98 -0.82 0.28
C PRO A 65 3.25 -1.66 0.34
N THR A 66 4.39 -1.01 0.52
CA THR A 66 5.65 -1.69 0.85
C THR A 66 5.80 -1.94 2.34
N GLY A 67 5.05 -1.20 3.17
CA GLY A 67 5.28 -1.11 4.62
C GLY A 67 6.45 -0.20 5.00
N GLN A 68 7.04 0.51 4.03
CA GLN A 68 8.13 1.44 4.23
C GLN A 68 7.68 2.87 3.92
N THR A 69 8.47 3.84 4.37
CA THR A 69 8.31 5.26 4.05
C THR A 69 9.59 5.79 3.43
N ASN A 70 9.49 6.92 2.73
CA ASN A 70 10.66 7.68 2.26
C ASN A 70 11.32 8.45 3.43
N ALA A 71 12.37 9.23 3.14
CA ALA A 71 13.09 10.03 4.14
C ALA A 71 12.22 11.10 4.84
N LEU A 72 11.04 11.40 4.30
CA LEU A 72 10.08 12.36 4.84
C LEU A 72 8.83 11.68 5.42
N ASP A 73 8.89 10.39 5.76
CA ASP A 73 7.80 9.59 6.34
C ASP A 73 6.56 9.44 5.44
N ASN A 74 6.67 9.65 4.14
CA ASN A 74 5.56 9.40 3.21
C ASN A 74 5.56 7.93 2.79
N PRO A 75 4.41 7.22 2.89
CA PRO A 75 4.31 5.81 2.52
C PRO A 75 4.74 5.52 1.09
N LEU A 76 5.55 4.48 0.94
CA LEU A 76 5.97 3.96 -0.34
C LEU A 76 5.04 2.84 -0.79
N TYR A 77 4.72 2.85 -2.08
CA TYR A 77 3.89 1.86 -2.75
C TYR A 77 4.68 1.20 -3.87
N LYS A 78 4.48 -0.11 -3.99
CA LYS A 78 5.05 -0.92 -5.08
C LYS A 78 4.05 -1.01 -6.22
N ILE A 79 4.46 -0.57 -7.40
CA ILE A 79 3.78 -0.86 -8.66
C ILE A 79 4.38 -2.14 -9.22
N SER A 80 3.63 -3.24 -9.25
CA SER A 80 4.10 -4.50 -9.85
C SER A 80 3.52 -4.66 -11.24
N LEU A 81 4.36 -5.02 -12.20
CA LEU A 81 4.03 -5.19 -13.61
C LEU A 81 3.93 -6.68 -13.93
N TYR A 82 2.86 -7.09 -14.61
CA TYR A 82 2.62 -8.48 -14.98
C TYR A 82 2.41 -8.63 -16.49
N VAL A 83 3.02 -9.66 -17.07
CA VAL A 83 2.79 -10.10 -18.46
C VAL A 83 2.29 -11.53 -18.43
N ASP A 84 1.13 -11.79 -19.03
CA ASP A 84 0.47 -13.10 -19.01
C ASP A 84 0.37 -13.71 -17.60
N GLY A 85 0.06 -12.88 -16.60
CA GLY A 85 -0.04 -13.29 -15.19
C GLY A 85 1.29 -13.49 -14.47
N LYS A 86 2.43 -13.34 -15.15
CA LYS A 86 3.76 -13.47 -14.55
C LYS A 86 4.31 -12.10 -14.19
N PHE A 87 4.85 -11.99 -12.99
CA PHE A 87 5.60 -10.81 -12.56
C PHE A 87 6.80 -10.60 -13.49
N VAL A 88 6.97 -9.38 -14.00
CA VAL A 88 8.12 -9.02 -14.85
C VAL A 88 9.01 -7.95 -14.24
N ASP A 89 8.44 -6.99 -13.50
CA ASP A 89 9.20 -5.92 -12.87
C ASP A 89 8.37 -5.21 -11.78
N SER A 90 9.01 -4.37 -10.98
CA SER A 90 8.33 -3.47 -10.06
C SER A 90 9.01 -2.11 -9.93
N LEU A 91 8.20 -1.08 -9.75
CA LEU A 91 8.60 0.29 -9.52
C LEU A 91 8.14 0.75 -8.13
N ILE A 92 8.77 1.80 -7.61
CA ILE A 92 8.36 2.45 -6.37
C ILE A 92 7.72 3.80 -6.69
N GLY A 93 6.68 4.13 -5.94
CA GLY A 93 6.05 5.45 -6.00
C GLY A 93 5.33 5.81 -4.71
N VAL A 94 4.76 7.00 -4.73
CA VAL A 94 3.95 7.59 -3.66
C VAL A 94 2.55 7.86 -4.17
N SER A 95 1.58 7.97 -3.26
CA SER A 95 0.23 8.42 -3.58
C SER A 95 -0.34 9.18 -2.40
N GLY A 96 -0.86 10.38 -2.67
CA GLY A 96 -1.20 11.32 -1.62
C GLY A 96 0.03 11.98 -1.02
N ARG A 97 -0.18 13.05 -0.25
CA ARG A 97 0.88 13.72 0.50
C ARG A 97 1.14 13.04 1.83
N LYS A 98 2.32 13.25 2.41
CA LYS A 98 2.67 12.76 3.75
C LYS A 98 1.56 12.98 4.80
N PHE A 99 0.98 14.18 4.83
CA PHE A 99 0.01 14.59 5.86
C PHE A 99 -1.46 14.31 5.51
N THR A 100 -1.73 13.63 4.40
CA THR A 100 -3.10 13.38 3.89
C THR A 100 -3.46 11.90 3.79
N GLN A 101 -2.56 11.02 4.23
CA GLN A 101 -2.68 9.56 4.11
C GLN A 101 -3.96 8.99 4.75
N THR A 102 -4.49 9.65 5.79
CA THR A 102 -5.70 9.21 6.52
C THR A 102 -6.99 9.92 6.10
N ARG A 103 -6.91 10.87 5.16
CA ARG A 103 -8.10 11.60 4.68
C ARG A 103 -8.97 10.70 3.80
N ASN A 104 -10.23 11.10 3.61
CA ASN A 104 -11.17 10.35 2.77
C ASN A 104 -10.66 10.22 1.32
N ARG A 105 -10.29 9.00 0.94
CA ARG A 105 -9.73 8.68 -0.38
C ARG A 105 -10.76 8.77 -1.50
N HIS A 106 -12.06 8.67 -1.20
CA HIS A 106 -13.15 8.76 -2.19
C HIS A 106 -13.62 10.20 -2.46
N GLN A 107 -13.18 11.18 -1.69
CA GLN A 107 -13.59 12.59 -1.81
C GLN A 107 -12.58 13.39 -2.64
N SER A 108 -13.06 14.23 -3.57
CA SER A 108 -12.20 15.15 -4.34
C SER A 108 -11.52 16.19 -3.45
N GLY A 109 -10.34 16.65 -3.86
CA GLY A 109 -9.62 17.74 -3.19
C GLY A 109 -9.06 17.42 -1.80
N THR A 110 -9.06 16.14 -1.38
CA THR A 110 -8.48 15.76 -0.08
C THR A 110 -6.97 15.59 -0.13
N GLU A 111 -6.40 15.49 -1.34
CA GLU A 111 -5.00 15.10 -1.61
C GLU A 111 -4.63 13.75 -0.98
N ALA A 112 -5.63 12.97 -0.58
CA ALA A 112 -5.44 11.64 -0.03
C ALA A 112 -4.93 10.69 -1.12
N PRO A 113 -4.31 9.55 -0.74
CA PRO A 113 -3.97 8.49 -1.67
C PRO A 113 -5.17 8.07 -2.53
N LEU A 114 -4.88 7.38 -3.63
CA LEU A 114 -5.91 6.75 -4.45
C LEU A 114 -6.82 5.84 -3.60
N PRO A 115 -8.14 5.86 -3.84
CA PRO A 115 -9.03 4.85 -3.25
C PRO A 115 -8.76 3.46 -3.85
N ASP A 116 -9.02 2.43 -3.05
CA ASP A 116 -8.84 1.03 -3.47
C ASP A 116 -9.83 0.64 -4.56
N GLY A 117 -9.40 -0.26 -5.44
CA GLY A 117 -10.23 -0.79 -6.52
C GLY A 117 -9.53 -0.94 -7.85
N LYS A 118 -10.30 -1.31 -8.87
CA LYS A 118 -9.80 -1.49 -10.24
C LYS A 118 -9.93 -0.21 -11.05
N TYR A 119 -8.90 0.06 -11.84
CA TYR A 119 -8.82 1.20 -12.75
C TYR A 119 -8.57 0.72 -14.18
N THR A 120 -9.13 1.40 -15.17
CA THR A 120 -8.62 1.31 -16.54
C THR A 120 -7.37 2.17 -16.66
N VAL A 121 -6.48 1.79 -17.56
CA VAL A 121 -5.21 2.50 -17.82
C VAL A 121 -5.25 3.00 -19.26
N ALA A 122 -4.89 4.27 -19.49
CA ALA A 122 -4.76 4.80 -20.84
C ALA A 122 -3.66 4.07 -21.61
N THR A 123 -3.73 4.07 -22.94
CA THR A 123 -2.73 3.44 -23.82
C THR A 123 -1.64 4.43 -24.27
N SER A 124 -1.81 5.72 -23.99
CA SER A 124 -0.89 6.78 -24.37
C SER A 124 -0.87 7.88 -23.30
N THR A 125 0.21 8.65 -23.27
CA THR A 125 0.33 9.82 -22.38
C THR A 125 -0.30 11.05 -22.98
N ILE A 126 -0.62 11.99 -22.09
CA ILE A 126 -0.96 13.38 -22.40
C ILE A 126 -0.08 14.29 -21.54
N PRO A 127 0.08 15.58 -21.87
CA PRO A 127 0.61 16.55 -20.92
C PRO A 127 -0.23 16.61 -19.65
N GLY A 128 0.42 16.76 -18.49
CA GLY A 128 -0.26 16.92 -17.22
C GLY A 128 -1.08 18.21 -17.16
N ALA A 129 -2.29 18.15 -16.59
CA ALA A 129 -3.17 19.32 -16.45
C ALA A 129 -2.75 20.27 -15.30
N ILE A 130 -1.81 19.85 -14.46
CA ILE A 130 -1.26 20.62 -13.34
C ILE A 130 0.26 20.52 -13.35
N ALA A 131 0.94 21.51 -12.77
CA ALA A 131 2.41 21.55 -12.73
C ALA A 131 3.02 20.28 -12.10
N GLU A 132 2.34 19.70 -11.10
CA GLU A 132 2.75 18.46 -10.44
C GLU A 132 2.80 17.25 -11.40
N ALA A 133 1.94 17.22 -12.42
CA ALA A 133 1.82 16.09 -13.35
C ALA A 133 2.84 16.13 -14.51
N GLY A 134 3.55 17.25 -14.70
CA GLY A 134 4.63 17.38 -15.66
C GLY A 134 4.22 17.14 -17.13
N GLU A 135 5.21 16.80 -17.97
CA GLU A 135 5.04 16.66 -19.43
C GLU A 135 4.43 15.31 -19.85
N HIS A 136 4.54 14.28 -19.01
CA HIS A 136 4.08 12.94 -19.32
C HIS A 136 3.17 12.45 -18.20
N PHE A 137 1.87 12.40 -18.52
CA PHE A 137 0.83 11.93 -17.64
C PHE A 137 0.11 10.75 -18.27
N LEU A 138 0.11 9.60 -17.59
CA LEU A 138 -0.63 8.42 -18.01
C LEU A 138 -1.91 8.31 -17.18
N ALA A 139 -3.04 8.67 -17.80
CA ALA A 139 -4.32 8.69 -17.11
C ALA A 139 -4.79 7.28 -16.68
N ILE A 140 -5.46 7.23 -15.53
CA ILE A 140 -6.22 6.06 -15.07
C ILE A 140 -7.65 6.49 -14.71
N GLN A 141 -8.62 5.60 -14.91
CA GLN A 141 -10.02 5.88 -14.60
C GLN A 141 -10.59 4.80 -13.66
N PRO A 142 -11.16 5.19 -12.50
CA PRO A 142 -11.84 4.26 -11.61
C PRO A 142 -12.95 3.48 -12.33
N LYS A 143 -13.01 2.17 -12.11
CA LYS A 143 -14.14 1.31 -12.55
C LYS A 143 -15.24 1.17 -11.50
N PHE A 144 -15.27 2.10 -10.54
CA PHE A 144 -16.18 2.11 -9.40
C PHE A 144 -16.60 3.55 -9.11
N LYS A 145 -17.69 3.72 -8.35
CA LYS A 145 -18.19 5.04 -7.98
C LYS A 145 -17.27 5.71 -6.96
N THR A 146 -16.78 6.89 -7.30
CA THR A 146 -15.94 7.72 -6.42
C THR A 146 -16.08 9.19 -6.82
N GLY A 147 -15.80 10.11 -5.90
CA GLY A 147 -15.70 11.53 -6.21
C GLY A 147 -14.35 11.94 -6.81
N ARG A 148 -13.42 11.00 -7.00
CA ARG A 148 -12.09 11.25 -7.56
C ARG A 148 -12.09 11.20 -9.08
N SER A 149 -11.31 12.08 -9.69
CA SER A 149 -11.08 12.19 -11.14
C SER A 149 -9.66 12.68 -11.41
N ALA A 150 -9.26 12.77 -12.69
CA ALA A 150 -7.95 13.28 -13.12
C ALA A 150 -6.77 12.57 -12.45
N LEU A 151 -6.90 11.25 -12.26
CA LEU A 151 -5.88 10.41 -11.65
C LEU A 151 -4.97 9.82 -12.72
N GLY A 152 -3.71 9.57 -12.38
CA GLY A 152 -2.76 8.98 -13.32
C GLY A 152 -1.40 8.75 -12.72
N PHE A 153 -0.47 8.33 -13.57
CA PHE A 153 0.95 8.21 -13.26
C PHE A 153 1.70 9.41 -13.83
N HIS A 154 2.65 9.92 -13.05
CA HIS A 154 3.62 10.93 -13.47
C HIS A 154 4.83 10.89 -12.53
N VAL A 155 5.90 11.61 -12.86
CA VAL A 155 7.00 11.84 -11.90
C VAL A 155 6.51 12.79 -10.82
N ASP A 156 6.77 12.49 -9.55
CA ASP A 156 6.54 13.43 -8.45
C ASP A 156 7.73 14.41 -8.35
N PRO A 157 7.56 15.70 -8.73
CA PRO A 157 8.63 16.67 -8.63
C PRO A 157 8.96 17.05 -7.19
N SER A 158 8.13 16.69 -6.21
CA SER A 158 8.29 16.96 -4.78
C SER A 158 8.90 15.79 -4.01
N PHE A 159 9.12 14.64 -4.63
CA PHE A 159 9.62 13.44 -3.95
C PHE A 159 10.93 13.72 -3.19
N GLU A 160 10.90 13.47 -1.89
CA GLU A 160 11.95 13.70 -0.89
C GLU A 160 12.49 15.14 -0.86
N LYS A 161 11.75 16.10 -1.38
CA LYS A 161 12.07 17.52 -1.22
C LYS A 161 11.46 18.03 0.08
N ASN A 162 12.30 18.55 0.97
CA ASN A 162 11.86 19.16 2.22
C ASN A 162 11.25 20.56 1.99
N ASN A 163 10.18 20.62 1.20
CA ASN A 163 9.44 21.83 0.84
C ASN A 163 7.98 21.81 1.34
N GLY A 164 7.60 20.77 2.08
CA GLY A 164 6.24 20.57 2.61
C GLY A 164 5.28 19.86 1.65
N GLU A 165 5.70 19.57 0.41
CA GLU A 165 4.80 19.05 -0.65
C GLU A 165 5.10 17.59 -1.02
N ASP A 166 5.89 16.85 -0.24
CA ASP A 166 6.25 15.47 -0.55
C ASP A 166 5.01 14.57 -0.79
N GLY A 167 4.98 13.93 -1.96
CA GLY A 167 3.84 13.16 -2.46
C GLY A 167 2.99 13.91 -3.48
N THR A 168 1.85 13.32 -3.81
CA THR A 168 0.95 13.83 -4.85
C THR A 168 -0.40 14.31 -4.31
N ALA A 169 -1.19 15.01 -5.12
CA ALA A 169 -2.63 15.23 -4.84
C ALA A 169 -3.49 13.94 -4.96
N GLY A 170 -2.84 12.77 -4.93
CA GLY A 170 -3.42 11.44 -4.98
C GLY A 170 -3.33 10.74 -6.33
N CYS A 171 -2.52 11.25 -7.26
CA CYS A 171 -1.98 10.47 -8.38
C CYS A 171 -0.98 9.42 -7.88
N ILE A 172 -0.41 8.64 -8.80
CA ILE A 172 0.73 7.76 -8.52
C ILE A 172 1.99 8.51 -8.98
N GLY A 173 2.73 9.03 -8.00
CA GLY A 173 3.98 9.73 -8.22
C GLY A 173 5.14 8.74 -8.28
N LEU A 174 5.77 8.60 -9.45
CA LEU A 174 7.02 7.87 -9.60
C LEU A 174 8.17 8.73 -9.07
N THR A 175 9.16 8.10 -8.46
CA THR A 175 10.26 8.80 -7.78
C THR A 175 11.22 9.50 -8.74
N ASN A 176 11.25 9.07 -10.01
CA ASN A 176 12.16 9.58 -11.03
C ASN A 176 11.60 9.36 -12.45
N LYS A 177 12.22 10.01 -13.44
CA LYS A 177 11.82 9.92 -14.86
C LYS A 177 12.07 8.54 -15.46
N GLU A 178 13.15 7.86 -15.08
CA GLU A 178 13.51 6.55 -15.62
C GLU A 178 12.42 5.51 -15.31
N ASP A 179 11.87 5.52 -14.10
CA ASP A 179 10.78 4.63 -13.70
C ASP A 179 9.47 4.95 -14.44
N LEU A 180 9.21 6.24 -14.69
CA LEU A 180 8.09 6.61 -15.56
C LEU A 180 8.31 6.07 -16.98
N ASP A 181 9.49 6.25 -17.57
CA ASP A 181 9.80 5.76 -18.92
C ASP A 181 9.69 4.23 -19.03
N LYS A 182 10.10 3.48 -18.00
CA LYS A 182 9.88 2.02 -17.88
C LYS A 182 8.40 1.67 -17.87
N LEU A 183 7.62 2.38 -17.04
CA LEU A 183 6.17 2.19 -16.96
C LEU A 183 5.49 2.45 -18.31
N LEU A 184 5.85 3.54 -18.97
CA LEU A 184 5.29 3.92 -20.27
C LEU A 184 5.66 2.90 -21.35
N SER A 185 6.89 2.40 -21.35
CA SER A 185 7.34 1.35 -22.26
C SER A 185 6.57 0.05 -22.05
N TYR A 186 6.32 -0.33 -20.79
CA TYR A 186 5.49 -1.48 -20.44
C TYR A 186 4.05 -1.30 -20.95
N VAL A 187 3.44 -0.14 -20.72
CA VAL A 187 2.06 0.14 -21.16
C VAL A 187 1.94 0.13 -22.68
N ALA A 188 2.89 0.75 -23.39
CA ALA A 188 2.91 0.76 -24.84
C ALA A 188 3.08 -0.65 -25.44
N SER A 189 3.94 -1.48 -24.82
CA SER A 189 4.26 -2.83 -25.32
C SER A 189 3.16 -3.85 -25.00
N TYR A 190 2.58 -3.77 -23.80
CA TYR A 190 1.74 -4.85 -23.26
C TYR A 190 0.28 -4.46 -23.04
N GLN A 191 -0.07 -3.17 -23.09
CA GLN A 191 -1.46 -2.66 -22.97
C GLN A 191 -2.21 -3.34 -21.80
N PRO A 192 -1.80 -3.08 -20.54
CA PRO A 192 -2.37 -3.74 -19.38
C PRO A 192 -3.88 -3.52 -19.29
N LYS A 193 -4.62 -4.60 -18.99
CA LYS A 193 -6.09 -4.58 -18.93
C LYS A 193 -6.63 -3.71 -17.80
N PHE A 194 -5.90 -3.64 -16.69
CA PHE A 194 -6.27 -2.87 -15.51
C PHE A 194 -5.07 -2.61 -14.59
N LEU A 195 -5.26 -1.65 -13.69
CA LEU A 195 -4.50 -1.49 -12.45
C LEU A 195 -5.40 -1.89 -11.26
N ASP A 196 -4.91 -2.77 -10.39
CA ASP A 196 -5.57 -3.14 -9.12
C ASP A 196 -4.90 -2.43 -7.95
N VAL A 197 -5.64 -1.52 -7.29
CA VAL A 197 -5.12 -0.72 -6.17
C VAL A 197 -5.59 -1.31 -4.85
N LYS A 198 -4.63 -1.55 -3.95
CA LYS A 198 -4.86 -2.05 -2.58
C LYS A 198 -3.93 -1.34 -1.59
N ILE A 199 -4.20 -0.08 -1.31
CA ILE A 199 -3.46 0.76 -0.36
C ILE A 199 -3.88 0.51 1.11
N LEU A 200 -4.96 -0.25 1.33
CA LEU A 200 -5.57 -0.59 2.61
C LEU A 200 -6.17 0.64 3.30
N ASP A 201 -7.48 0.56 3.55
CA ASP A 201 -8.16 1.46 4.46
C ASP A 201 -7.77 1.11 5.90
N ASN A 202 -6.97 1.96 6.53
CA ASN A 202 -6.85 2.02 7.99
C ASN A 202 -8.17 2.46 8.68
N THR A 203 -9.29 2.57 7.95
CA THR A 203 -10.59 2.98 8.47
C THR A 203 -11.50 1.82 8.94
N ASN A 204 -11.12 0.54 8.78
CA ASN A 204 -11.96 -0.60 9.18
C ASN A 204 -11.35 -1.53 10.25
N GLY A 205 -10.48 -1.01 11.11
CA GLY A 205 -9.92 -1.75 12.25
C GLY A 205 -10.39 -1.32 13.64
N ASN A 206 -11.13 -0.20 13.77
CA ASN A 206 -11.42 0.35 15.10
C ASN A 206 -12.75 1.14 15.20
N LEU A 207 -13.81 0.63 14.57
CA LEU A 207 -15.18 1.17 14.67
C LEU A 207 -16.20 0.13 15.17
N ALA A 208 -15.74 -0.85 15.95
CA ALA A 208 -16.57 -1.80 16.68
C ALA A 208 -16.10 -1.96 18.14
N SER A 209 -16.01 -0.85 18.87
CA SER A 209 -15.89 -0.84 20.33
C SER A 209 -16.04 0.61 20.84
N LYS A 210 -17.22 1.21 20.63
CA LYS A 210 -17.73 2.33 21.43
C LYS A 210 -19.19 2.57 21.02
N GLY A 211 -19.99 1.58 21.32
CA GLY A 211 -21.43 1.69 21.43
C GLY A 211 -21.83 0.83 22.63
N GLU A 212 -22.63 1.44 23.51
CA GLU A 212 -23.32 0.85 24.68
C GLU A 212 -22.58 0.93 26.02
N GLY A 213 -23.18 1.69 26.95
CA GLY A 213 -22.83 1.82 28.36
C GLY A 213 -22.87 3.25 28.88
#